data_AF-A0A268K846-F1
#
_entry.id   AF-A0A268K846-F1
#
_cell.length_a   1.000
_cell.length_b   1.000
_cell.length_c   1.000
_cell.angle_alpha   90.00
_cell.angle_beta   90.00
_cell.angle_gamma   90.00
#
_symmetry.space_group_name_H-M   'P 1'
#
loop_
_entity.id
_entity.type
_entity.pdbx_description
1 polymer ?
#
loop_
_entity_poly.entity_id
_entity_poly.type
_entity_poly.pdbx_seq_one_letter_code
_entity_poly.pdbx_strand_id
1 'polypeptide(L)'
;MKPRVYSGFPLVMETEIDGFIYGEITDHFDFEDDEEGCTSGDGFVQAPNGTRAGIIWDVIDEPYLSICIEPEKDRWGVYNVGFVRPIKTMDDLVYNFKTIFPLIKEAYNKSKLGK
;
A
#
# COMPACT_ATOMS: atom_id res chain seq x y z
N MET A 1 18.74 17.72 0.35
CA MET A 1 17.72 16.84 0.97
C MET A 1 17.65 15.58 0.11
N LYS A 2 17.81 14.37 0.66
CA LYS A 2 17.62 13.16 -0.16
C LYS A 2 16.16 13.07 -0.62
N PRO A 3 15.87 12.68 -1.87
CA PRO A 3 14.51 12.48 -2.33
C PRO A 3 13.83 11.38 -1.51
N ARG A 4 12.54 11.53 -1.23
CA ARG A 4 11.75 10.49 -0.54
C ARG A 4 11.67 9.24 -1.42
N VAL A 5 11.64 8.06 -0.80
CA VAL A 5 11.34 6.81 -1.52
C VAL A 5 9.98 6.95 -2.20
N TYR A 6 9.88 6.50 -3.46
CA TYR A 6 8.68 6.61 -4.30
C TYR A 6 8.22 8.05 -4.62
N SER A 7 9.11 9.04 -4.58
CA SER A 7 8.73 10.45 -4.82
C SER A 7 8.21 10.76 -6.24
N GLY A 8 8.42 9.85 -7.20
CA GLY A 8 7.88 9.98 -8.57
C GLY A 8 6.48 9.37 -8.76
N PHE A 9 5.90 8.75 -7.73
CA PHE A 9 4.64 8.04 -7.80
C PHE A 9 3.50 8.81 -7.11
N PRO A 10 2.27 8.79 -7.65
CA PRO A 10 1.15 9.54 -7.11
C PRO A 10 0.63 8.95 -5.81
N LEU A 11 -0.06 9.79 -5.03
CA LEU A 11 -0.86 9.38 -3.89
C LEU A 11 -2.33 9.33 -4.31
N VAL A 12 -3.04 8.30 -3.87
CA VAL A 12 -4.45 8.12 -4.14
C VAL A 12 -5.23 8.65 -2.93
N MET A 13 -5.64 9.92 -2.99
CA MET A 13 -6.17 10.65 -1.83
C MET A 13 -7.47 10.04 -1.28
N GLU A 14 -8.24 9.35 -2.11
CA GLU A 14 -9.48 8.64 -1.77
C GLU A 14 -9.26 7.52 -0.75
N THR A 15 -8.03 7.01 -0.65
CA THR A 15 -7.65 5.96 0.29
C THR A 15 -7.30 6.49 1.68
N GLU A 16 -7.32 7.81 1.91
CA GLU A 16 -6.89 8.40 3.17
C GLU A 16 -7.65 7.84 4.38
N ILE A 17 -6.88 7.40 5.38
CA ILE A 17 -7.40 6.97 6.68
C ILE A 17 -6.35 7.25 7.77
N ASP A 18 -6.73 8.02 8.80
CA ASP A 18 -5.86 8.47 9.90
C ASP A 18 -4.54 9.14 9.44
N GLY A 19 -4.55 9.82 8.29
CA GLY A 19 -3.40 10.44 7.64
C GLY A 19 -2.48 9.47 6.89
N PHE A 20 -2.84 8.18 6.81
CA PHE A 20 -2.18 7.21 5.95
C PHE A 20 -2.83 7.22 4.57
N ILE A 21 -2.02 7.20 3.51
CA ILE A 21 -2.49 7.29 2.13
C ILE A 21 -1.77 6.24 1.29
N TYR A 22 -2.51 5.50 0.48
CA TYR A 22 -1.96 4.60 -0.53
C TYR A 22 -1.28 5.40 -1.64
N GLY A 23 -0.15 4.90 -2.11
CA GLY A 23 0.57 5.41 -3.24
C GLY A 23 0.68 4.35 -4.33
N GLU A 24 0.42 4.76 -5.55
CA GLU A 24 0.24 3.87 -6.70
C GLU A 24 1.54 3.72 -7.47
N ILE A 25 1.98 2.47 -7.68
CA ILE A 25 3.16 2.14 -8.50
C ILE A 25 2.71 1.40 -9.76
N THR A 26 1.92 0.34 -9.60
CA THR A 26 1.18 -0.31 -10.69
C THR A 26 -0.03 0.55 -11.04
N ASP A 27 -0.25 0.83 -12.33
CA ASP A 27 -1.51 1.41 -12.80
C ASP A 27 -2.60 0.35 -12.74
N HIS A 28 -3.57 0.52 -11.84
CA HIS A 28 -4.60 -0.48 -11.56
C HIS A 28 -5.73 -0.52 -12.61
N PHE A 29 -5.76 0.44 -13.53
CA PHE A 29 -6.83 0.59 -14.51
C PHE A 29 -6.37 0.38 -15.96
N ASP A 30 -5.07 0.27 -16.19
CA ASP A 30 -4.47 -0.01 -17.49
C ASP A 30 -4.32 -1.53 -17.73
N PHE A 31 -5.46 -2.21 -17.88
CA PHE A 31 -5.52 -3.62 -18.28
C PHE A 31 -6.40 -3.75 -19.52
N GLU A 32 -5.78 -4.00 -20.69
CA GLU A 32 -6.51 -4.10 -21.95
C GLU A 32 -7.44 -5.33 -22.03
N ASP A 33 -7.24 -6.36 -21.18
CA ASP A 33 -7.81 -7.70 -21.40
C ASP A 33 -8.37 -8.45 -20.16
N ASP A 34 -8.48 -7.82 -18.98
CA ASP A 34 -8.90 -8.54 -17.76
C ASP A 34 -10.31 -8.15 -17.27
N GLU A 35 -11.31 -8.97 -17.61
CA GLU A 35 -12.67 -8.84 -17.06
C GLU A 35 -12.69 -8.97 -15.52
N GLU A 36 -11.69 -9.61 -14.91
CA GLU A 36 -11.59 -9.82 -13.47
C GLU A 36 -10.99 -8.63 -12.73
N GLY A 37 -10.36 -7.67 -13.42
CA GLY A 37 -9.69 -6.50 -12.84
C GLY A 37 -8.27 -6.80 -12.37
N CYS A 38 -7.59 -5.82 -11.78
CA CYS A 38 -6.21 -5.99 -11.34
C CYS A 38 -6.12 -6.91 -10.11
N THR A 39 -5.43 -8.04 -10.24
CA THR A 39 -5.33 -9.08 -9.20
C THR A 39 -3.99 -9.10 -8.46
N SER A 40 -2.99 -8.34 -8.90
CA SER A 40 -1.71 -8.19 -8.21
C SER A 40 -1.01 -6.90 -8.63
N GLY A 41 -0.09 -6.42 -7.80
CA GLY A 41 0.73 -5.27 -8.15
C GLY A 41 1.61 -4.77 -7.02
N ASP A 42 2.21 -3.62 -7.27
CA ASP A 42 3.06 -2.90 -6.33
C ASP A 42 2.41 -1.58 -5.93
N GLY A 43 2.70 -1.13 -4.73
CA GLY A 43 2.32 0.17 -4.22
C GLY A 43 3.21 0.61 -3.06
N PHE A 44 2.82 1.69 -2.43
CA PHE A 44 3.41 2.11 -1.16
C PHE A 44 2.36 2.71 -0.25
N VAL A 45 2.70 2.87 1.02
CA VAL A 45 1.87 3.59 1.98
C VAL A 45 2.65 4.76 2.53
N GLN A 46 2.10 5.96 2.45
CA GLN A 46 2.61 7.14 3.13
C GLN A 46 1.94 7.27 4.49
N ALA A 47 2.73 7.36 5.54
CA ALA A 47 2.27 7.63 6.90
C ALA A 47 2.07 9.14 7.15
N PRO A 48 1.40 9.55 8.26
CA PRO A 48 1.12 10.95 8.55
C PRO A 48 2.37 11.84 8.66
N ASN A 49 3.49 11.29 9.12
CA ASN A 49 4.77 11.99 9.20
C ASN A 49 5.49 12.10 7.83
N GLY A 50 4.89 11.57 6.76
CA GLY A 50 5.42 11.59 5.41
C GLY A 50 6.44 10.49 5.08
N THR A 51 6.77 9.62 6.04
CA THR A 51 7.59 8.42 5.79
C THR A 51 6.77 7.35 5.06
N ARG A 52 7.45 6.43 4.35
CA ARG A 52 6.79 5.49 3.44
C ARG A 52 7.25 4.05 3.67
N ALA A 53 6.41 3.09 3.34
CA ALA A 53 6.78 1.69 3.14
C ALA A 53 6.24 1.19 1.80
N GLY A 54 6.98 0.28 1.17
CA GLY A 54 6.49 -0.41 -0.01
C GLY A 54 5.48 -1.49 0.38
N ILE A 55 4.55 -1.78 -0.52
CA ILE A 55 3.68 -2.94 -0.44
C ILE A 55 3.68 -3.67 -1.78
N ILE A 56 3.76 -4.99 -1.71
CA ILE A 56 3.56 -5.92 -2.82
C ILE A 56 2.27 -6.63 -2.49
N TRP A 57 1.31 -6.65 -3.41
CA TRP A 57 -0.02 -7.15 -3.11
C TRP A 57 -0.52 -8.11 -4.17
N ASP A 58 -1.30 -9.08 -3.70
CA ASP A 58 -2.02 -10.06 -4.49
C ASP A 58 -3.43 -10.23 -3.92
N VAL A 59 -4.37 -10.68 -4.75
CA VAL A 59 -5.73 -10.98 -4.32
C VAL A 59 -5.78 -12.38 -3.70
N ILE A 60 -6.30 -12.44 -2.48
CA ILE A 60 -6.45 -13.65 -1.67
C ILE A 60 -7.72 -13.56 -0.81
N ASP A 61 -8.13 -14.65 -0.17
CA ASP A 61 -9.39 -14.70 0.59
C ASP A 61 -9.39 -13.86 1.88
N GLU A 62 -8.23 -13.67 2.52
CA GLU A 62 -8.12 -12.98 3.81
C GLU A 62 -6.94 -11.99 3.83
N PRO A 63 -7.10 -10.81 4.47
CA PRO A 63 -6.01 -9.86 4.57
C PRO A 63 -4.87 -10.41 5.42
N TYR A 64 -3.68 -10.38 4.87
CA TYR A 64 -2.46 -10.70 5.59
C TYR A 64 -1.44 -9.58 5.42
N LEU A 65 -0.42 -9.61 6.28
CA LEU A 65 0.77 -8.79 6.13
C LEU A 65 1.97 -9.61 6.54
N SER A 66 2.98 -9.70 5.68
CA SER A 66 4.28 -10.30 6.00
C SER A 66 5.42 -9.35 5.62
N ILE A 67 6.53 -9.43 6.33
CA ILE A 67 7.70 -8.61 6.04
C ILE A 67 8.40 -9.20 4.81
N CYS A 68 8.51 -8.39 3.75
CA CYS A 68 9.37 -8.68 2.60
C CYS A 68 10.77 -8.11 2.83
N ILE A 69 10.85 -6.84 3.27
CA ILE A 69 12.09 -6.17 3.67
C ILE A 69 11.86 -5.47 5.01
N GLU A 70 12.77 -5.71 5.95
CA GLU A 70 12.76 -5.09 7.28
C GLU A 70 12.78 -3.55 7.22
N PRO A 71 12.27 -2.85 8.25
CA PRO A 71 12.35 -1.39 8.33
C PRO A 71 13.79 -0.87 8.27
N GLU A 72 14.02 0.15 7.45
CA GLU A 72 15.32 0.80 7.24
C GLU A 72 15.28 2.26 7.72
N LYS A 73 16.35 3.02 7.46
CA LYS A 73 16.44 4.42 7.93
C LYS A 73 15.51 5.38 7.18
N ASP A 74 15.10 5.03 5.97
CA ASP A 74 14.39 5.90 5.02
C ASP A 74 13.00 5.35 4.60
N ARG A 75 12.70 4.09 4.95
CA ARG A 75 11.39 3.47 4.80
C ARG A 75 11.08 2.59 6.00
N TRP A 76 9.82 2.53 6.40
CA TRP A 76 9.41 1.72 7.54
C TRP A 76 9.13 0.25 7.18
N GLY A 77 9.52 -0.19 5.98
CA GLY A 77 9.52 -1.59 5.54
C GLY A 77 9.14 -1.76 4.08
N VAL A 78 9.16 -3.01 3.62
CA VAL A 78 8.39 -3.48 2.45
C VAL A 78 7.61 -4.70 2.89
N TYR A 79 6.31 -4.74 2.57
CA TYR A 79 5.42 -5.79 3.04
C TYR A 79 4.73 -6.50 1.88
N ASN A 80 4.56 -7.81 1.99
CA ASN A 80 3.56 -8.49 1.17
C ASN A 80 2.21 -8.35 1.88
N VAL A 81 1.16 -7.99 1.16
CA VAL A 81 -0.19 -7.79 1.72
C VAL A 81 -1.25 -8.48 0.88
N GLY A 82 -2.25 -9.06 1.55
CA GLY A 82 -3.39 -9.67 0.89
C GLY A 82 -4.51 -8.67 0.67
N PHE A 83 -4.84 -8.38 -0.58
CA PHE A 83 -6.08 -7.70 -0.96
C PHE A 83 -7.19 -8.73 -1.11
N VAL A 84 -8.42 -8.36 -0.77
CA VAL A 84 -9.55 -9.31 -0.69
C VAL A 84 -10.46 -9.26 -1.91
N ARG A 85 -10.18 -8.34 -2.85
CA ARG A 85 -10.87 -8.26 -4.12
C ARG A 85 -9.98 -7.71 -5.22
N PRO A 86 -10.19 -8.10 -6.48
CA PRO A 86 -9.55 -7.43 -7.61
C PRO A 86 -9.91 -5.94 -7.66
N ILE A 87 -9.01 -5.13 -8.21
CA ILE A 87 -9.23 -3.69 -8.38
C ILE A 87 -9.76 -3.43 -9.79
N LYS A 88 -11.04 -3.03 -9.89
CA LYS A 88 -11.65 -2.55 -11.15
C LYS A 88 -11.99 -1.08 -11.08
N THR A 89 -12.28 -0.60 -9.88
CA THR A 89 -12.73 0.76 -9.61
C THR A 89 -11.94 1.36 -8.47
N MET A 90 -12.01 2.69 -8.32
CA MET A 90 -11.43 3.38 -7.17
C MET A 90 -12.00 2.86 -5.85
N ASP A 91 -13.29 2.53 -5.81
CA ASP A 91 -13.92 1.95 -4.61
C ASP A 91 -13.28 0.61 -4.24
N ASP A 92 -12.85 -0.19 -5.21
CA ASP A 92 -12.16 -1.46 -4.97
C ASP A 92 -10.84 -1.27 -4.24
N LEU A 93 -10.02 -0.33 -4.71
CA LEU A 93 -8.77 0.06 -4.08
C LEU A 93 -9.01 0.60 -2.66
N VAL A 94 -9.98 1.51 -2.48
CA VAL A 94 -10.30 2.10 -1.17
C VAL A 94 -10.69 1.01 -0.16
N TYR A 95 -11.49 0.04 -0.57
CA TYR A 95 -11.91 -1.05 0.31
C TYR A 95 -10.77 -2.01 0.66
N ASN A 96 -9.94 -2.39 -0.32
CA ASN A 96 -8.77 -3.22 -0.09
C ASN A 96 -7.82 -2.54 0.91
N PHE A 97 -7.54 -1.25 0.69
CA PHE A 97 -6.69 -0.49 1.58
C PHE A 97 -7.25 -0.40 3.01
N LYS A 98 -8.56 -0.13 3.16
CA LYS A 98 -9.23 -0.14 4.47
C LYS A 98 -9.15 -1.51 5.16
N THR A 99 -9.21 -2.59 4.39
CA THR A 99 -9.16 -3.96 4.91
C THR A 99 -7.78 -4.30 5.48
N ILE A 100 -6.70 -3.89 4.82
CA ILE A 100 -5.33 -4.11 5.33
C ILE A 100 -4.85 -3.05 6.32
N PHE A 101 -5.56 -1.92 6.43
CA PHE A 101 -5.13 -0.77 7.23
C PHE A 101 -4.79 -1.10 8.70
N PRO A 102 -5.56 -1.92 9.43
CA PRO A 102 -5.20 -2.29 10.81
C PRO A 102 -3.81 -2.95 10.91
N LEU A 103 -3.47 -3.81 9.95
CA LEU A 103 -2.18 -4.49 9.88
C LEU A 103 -1.05 -3.51 9.56
N ILE A 104 -1.29 -2.62 8.60
CA ILE A 104 -0.36 -1.56 8.21
C ILE A 104 -0.07 -0.62 9.39
N LYS A 105 -1.10 -0.18 10.10
CA LYS A 105 -0.97 0.71 11.27
C LYS A 105 -0.16 0.04 12.37
N GLU A 106 -0.39 -1.25 12.61
CA GLU A 106 0.42 -2.03 13.56
C GLU A 106 1.88 -2.13 13.12
N ALA A 107 2.14 -2.42 11.85
CA ALA A 107 3.49 -2.50 11.29
C ALA A 107 4.23 -1.16 11.42
N TYR A 108 3.57 -0.04 11.11
CA TYR A 108 4.11 1.30 11.30
C TYR A 108 4.45 1.59 12.77
N ASN A 109 3.54 1.28 13.71
CA ASN A 109 3.75 1.49 15.14
C ASN A 109 4.92 0.66 15.71
N LYS A 110 5.17 -0.53 15.15
CA LYS A 110 6.33 -1.37 15.49
C LYS A 110 7.63 -0.82 14.89
N SER A 111 7.55 -0.10 13.77
CA SER A 111 8.71 0.53 13.16
C SER A 111 9.27 1.66 14.04
N LYS A 112 10.60 1.82 14.05
CA LYS A 112 11.25 2.93 14.77
C LYS A 112 10.98 4.31 14.16
N LEU A 113 10.42 4.35 12.95
CA LEU A 113 10.04 5.57 12.21
C LEU A 113 8.62 6.02 12.53
N GLY A 114 7.85 5.21 13.27
CA GLY A 114 6.49 5.56 13.71
C GLY A 114 6.42 6.39 15.01
N LYS A 115 7.58 6.79 15.55
CA LYS A 115 7.72 7.58 16.77
C LYS A 115 8.19 8.99 16.48
#